data_AF-A0A846HWG3-F1
#
_entry.id   AF-A0A846HWG3-F1
#
_cell.length_a   1.000
_cell.length_b   1.000
_cell.length_c   1.000
_cell.angle_alpha   90.00
_cell.angle_beta   90.00
_cell.angle_gamma   90.00
#
_symmetry.space_group_name_H-M   'P 1'
#
loop_
_entity.id
_entity.type
_entity.pdbx_description
1 polymer ?
#
loop_
_entity_poly.entity_id
_entity_poly.type
_entity_poly.pdbx_seq_one_letter_code
_entity_poly.pdbx_strand_id
1 'polypeptide(L)' 'MASKMTRRSYLDTGVLITAWRGLGSAGLTALEMLDDPGLLLVVSDAVWLELLPKPLHEKRRDEASHGR' A
#
# COMPACT_ATOMS: atom_id res chain seq x y z
N MET A 1 -6.44 -27.77 -22.90
CA MET A 1 -6.77 -26.55 -22.13
C MET A 1 -5.48 -25.78 -21.91
N ALA A 2 -5.34 -24.58 -22.47
CA ALA A 2 -4.14 -23.77 -22.25
C ALA A 2 -4.13 -23.27 -20.80
N SER A 3 -3.05 -23.55 -20.06
CA SER A 3 -2.83 -22.95 -18.75
C SER A 3 -2.75 -21.44 -18.93
N LYS A 4 -3.69 -20.68 -18.33
CA LYS A 4 -3.67 -19.21 -18.36
C LYS A 4 -2.41 -18.78 -17.61
N MET A 5 -1.38 -18.31 -18.32
CA MET A 5 -0.19 -17.76 -17.67
C MET A 5 -0.57 -16.51 -16.88
N THR A 6 -0.38 -16.57 -15.57
CA THR A 6 -0.54 -15.42 -14.66
C THR A 6 0.60 -14.43 -14.89
N ARG A 7 0.27 -13.16 -15.11
CA ARG A 7 1.26 -12.09 -15.23
C ARG A 7 1.68 -11.64 -13.83
N ARG A 8 2.98 -11.72 -13.54
CA ARG A 8 3.54 -11.21 -12.27
C ARG A 8 3.60 -9.69 -12.31
N SER A 9 2.96 -9.03 -11.35
CA SER A 9 2.88 -7.57 -11.27
C SER A 9 3.30 -7.10 -9.88
N TYR A 10 4.22 -6.14 -9.83
CA TYR A 10 4.61 -5.50 -8.59
C TYR A 10 3.63 -4.38 -8.27
N LEU A 11 3.13 -4.38 -7.03
CA LEU A 11 2.09 -3.47 -6.58
C LEU A 11 2.70 -2.36 -5.72
N ASP A 12 2.34 -1.12 -6.05
CA ASP A 12 2.73 0.08 -5.30
C ASP A 12 1.71 0.41 -4.21
N THR A 13 2.18 1.03 -3.13
CA THR A 13 1.36 1.51 -2.00
C THR A 13 0.22 2.42 -2.46
N GLY A 14 0.46 3.29 -3.45
CA GLY A 14 -0.54 4.21 -3.98
C GLY A 14 -1.76 3.51 -4.57
N VAL A 15 -1.56 2.34 -5.20
CA VAL A 15 -2.66 1.53 -5.74
C VAL A 15 -3.49 0.93 -4.61
N LEU A 16 -2.84 0.41 -3.56
CA LEU A 16 -3.50 -0.13 -2.38
C LEU A 16 -4.31 0.94 -1.64
N ILE A 17 -3.75 2.14 -1.46
CA ILE A 17 -4.46 3.29 -0.86
C ILE A 17 -5.66 3.69 -1.72
N THR A 18 -5.50 3.69 -3.04
CA THR A 18 -6.57 4.06 -3.97
C THR A 18 -7.71 3.06 -3.95
N ALA A 19 -7.40 1.76 -3.97
CA ALA A 19 -8.38 0.69 -3.82
C ALA A 19 -9.10 0.78 -2.46
N TRP A 20 -8.35 0.98 -1.37
CA TRP A 20 -8.91 1.13 -0.03
C TRP A 20 -9.91 2.29 0.09
N ARG A 21 -9.62 3.42 -0.57
CA ARG A 21 -10.55 4.55 -0.61
C ARG A 21 -11.82 4.23 -1.38
N GLY A 22 -11.75 3.44 -2.45
CA GLY A 22 -12.92 2.99 -3.22
C GLY A 22 -13.72 4.13 -3.89
N LEU A 23 -13.13 5.31 -4.06
CA LEU A 23 -13.81 6.49 -4.58
C LEU A 23 -13.45 6.77 -6.03
N GLY A 24 -14.47 7.06 -6.84
CA GLY A 24 -14.31 7.45 -8.23
C GLY A 24 -13.83 6.31 -9.14
N SER A 25 -13.58 6.64 -10.41
CA SER A 25 -13.15 5.67 -11.43
C SER A 25 -11.82 5.00 -11.06
N ALA A 26 -10.86 5.77 -10.53
CA ALA A 26 -9.56 5.23 -10.14
C ALA A 26 -9.65 4.19 -9.00
N GLY A 27 -10.52 4.42 -8.01
CA GLY A 27 -10.75 3.46 -6.92
C GLY A 27 -11.39 2.16 -7.43
N LEU A 28 -12.39 2.27 -8.29
CA LEU A 28 -13.04 1.11 -8.91
C LEU A 28 -12.08 0.31 -9.79
N THR A 29 -11.31 0.99 -10.65
CA THR A 29 -10.29 0.32 -11.48
C THR A 29 -9.22 -0.36 -10.64
N ALA A 30 -8.81 0.26 -9.51
CA ALA A 30 -7.86 -0.37 -8.61
C ALA A 30 -8.44 -1.64 -7.98
N LEU A 31 -9.71 -1.64 -7.56
CA LEU A 31 -10.40 -2.82 -7.05
C LEU A 31 -10.52 -3.93 -8.11
N GLU A 32 -10.96 -3.58 -9.32
CA GLU A 32 -11.07 -4.54 -10.44
C GLU A 32 -9.72 -5.19 -10.78
N MET A 33 -8.63 -4.41 -10.72
CA MET A 33 -7.28 -4.93 -10.94
C MET A 33 -6.87 -5.90 -9.82
N LEU A 34 -7.22 -5.62 -8.56
CA LEU A 34 -6.91 -6.51 -7.44
C LEU A 34 -7.66 -7.85 -7.55
N ASP A 35 -8.83 -7.85 -8.18
CA ASP A 35 -9.65 -9.05 -8.39
C ASP A 35 -9.30 -9.80 -9.70
N ASP A 36 -8.39 -9.32 -10.54
CA ASP A 36 -8.05 -9.98 -11.82
C ASP A 36 -7.29 -11.31 -11.59
N PRO A 37 -7.90 -12.48 -11.87
CA PRO A 37 -7.25 -13.78 -11.70
C PRO A 37 -6.11 -14.02 -12.69
N GLY A 38 -5.94 -13.14 -13.68
CA GLY A 38 -4.80 -13.13 -14.59
C GLY A 38 -3.53 -12.50 -13.99
N LEU A 39 -3.60 -11.93 -12.79
CA LEU A 39 -2.48 -11.27 -12.13
C LEU A 39 -1.97 -12.11 -10.95
N LEU A 40 -0.65 -12.19 -10.85
CA LEU A 40 0.06 -12.58 -9.64
C LEU A 40 0.64 -11.31 -9.02
N LEU A 41 -0.07 -10.77 -8.03
CA LEU A 41 0.31 -9.53 -7.35
C LEU A 41 1.42 -9.79 -6.33
N VAL A 42 2.47 -8.98 -6.38
CA VAL A 42 3.64 -9.10 -5.50
C VAL A 42 3.94 -7.73 -4.89
N VAL A 43 4.19 -7.70 -3.59
CA VAL A 43 4.61 -6.49 -2.84
C VAL A 43 6.01 -6.70 -2.26
N SER A 44 6.69 -5.61 -1.93
CA SER A 44 7.93 -5.64 -1.15
C SER A 44 7.63 -5.40 0.34
N ASP A 45 8.60 -5.69 1.20
CA ASP A 45 8.51 -5.36 2.64
C ASP A 45 8.37 -3.85 2.89
N ALA A 46 8.88 -3.01 1.97
CA ALA A 46 8.76 -1.56 2.08
C ALA A 46 7.31 -1.07 1.96
N VAL A 47 6.48 -1.74 1.14
CA VAL A 47 5.05 -1.42 1.01
C VAL A 47 4.34 -1.53 2.36
N TRP A 48 4.72 -2.51 3.19
CA TRP A 48 4.19 -2.64 4.55
C TRP A 48 4.55 -1.44 5.42
N LEU A 49 5.80 -0.98 5.37
CA LEU A 49 6.26 0.18 6.16
C LEU A 49 5.54 1.48 5.79
N GLU A 50 5.09 1.62 4.55
CA GLU A 50 4.35 2.78 4.07
C GLU A 50 2.86 2.74 4.43
N LEU A 51 2.26 1.54 4.46
CA LEU A 51 0.86 1.34 4.82
C LEU A 51 0.61 1.33 6.32
N LEU A 52 1.62 0.95 7.12
CA LEU A 52 1.49 0.99 8.56
C LEU A 52 1.16 2.43 8.99
N PRO A 53 0.16 2.62 9.87
CA PRO A 53 -0.09 3.92 10.46
C PRO A 53 1.21 4.35 11.14
N LYS A 54 1.85 5.38 10.59
CA LYS A 54 3.09 5.91 11.16
C LYS A 54 2.80 6.17 12.63
N PRO A 55 3.65 5.71 13.57
CA PRO A 55 3.45 5.99 14.97
C PRO A 55 3.19 7.49 15.08
N LEU A 56 2.03 7.86 15.66
CA LEU A 56 1.74 9.25 15.96
C LEU A 56 2.98 9.76 16.65
N HIS A 57 3.63 10.75 16.07
CA HIS A 57 4.83 11.35 16.63
C HIS A 57 4.48 11.71 18.09
N GLU A 58 4.94 10.90 19.06
CA GLU A 58 4.81 11.24 20.47
C GLU A 58 5.65 12.50 20.61
N LYS A 59 4.98 13.65 20.61
CA LYS A 59 5.56 14.96 20.93
C LYS A 59 5.96 14.96 22.41
N ARG A 60 6.88 14.08 22.83
CA ARG A 60 7.55 14.19 24.13
C ARG A 60 8.36 15.48 24.07
N ARG A 61 7.77 16.54 24.59
CA ARG A 61 8.36 17.88 24.72
C ARG A 61 9.34 17.95 25.90
N ASP A 62 9.94 16.82 26.30
CA ASP A 62 10.76 16.73 27.52
C ASP A 62 12.26 16.63 27.25
N GLU A 63 12.71 16.91 26.02
CA GLU A 63 14.14 17.04 25.69
C GLU A 63 14.49 18.45 25.22
N ALA A 64 14.13 19.46 26.02
CA ALA A 64 14.63 20.82 25.84
C ALA A 64 14.93 21.47 27.19
N SER A 65 15.93 20.98 27.91
CA SER A 65 16.87 21.78 28.75
C SER A 65 17.71 20.90 29.69
N HIS A 66 18.68 20.17 29.15
CA HIS A 66 19.95 19.94 29.84
C HIS A 66 21.03 20.69 29.07
N GLY A 67 21.00 22.03 29.20
CA GLY A 67 22.07 22.93 28.82
C GLY A 67 22.78 23.38 30.09
N ARG A 68 24.07 23.07 30.15
CA ARG A 68 25.11 23.34 31.17
C ARG A 68 24.87 24.51 32.12
#